data_AF-A0A1J9P1J7-F1
#
_entry.id   AF-A0A1J9P1J7-F1
#
_cell.length_a   1.000
_cell.length_b   1.000
_cell.length_c   1.000
_cell.angle_alpha   90.00
_cell.angle_beta   90.00
_cell.angle_gamma   90.00
#
_symmetry.space_group_name_H-M   'P 1'
#
loop_
_entity.id
_entity.type
_entity.pdbx_description
1 polymer ?
#
loop_
_entity_poly.entity_id
_entity_poly.type
_entity_poly.pdbx_seq_one_letter_code
_entity_poly.pdbx_strand_id
1 'polypeptide(L)'
;MGWDMLAVVLDHMRDRLQAGARADLLEMAQVAYVKSRTARLLWENGFKTLRALAEADPKDLLPVLMMAQPRSMDLQGSQRISAKLLAKAEIIVGSANKIWESQLQLELEE
;
A
#
# COMPACT_ATOMS: atom_id res chain seq x y z
N MET A 1 27.01 11.45 -23.69
CA MET A 1 27.26 10.56 -22.54
C MET A 1 27.17 9.07 -22.91
N GLY A 2 26.44 8.66 -23.97
CA GLY A 2 26.39 7.24 -24.39
C GLY A 2 25.47 6.37 -23.51
N TRP A 3 24.51 7.00 -22.83
CA TRP A 3 23.63 6.36 -21.85
C TRP A 3 22.32 5.88 -22.48
N ASP A 4 22.21 5.95 -23.80
CA ASP A 4 20.98 5.63 -24.53
C ASP A 4 20.58 4.16 -24.29
N MET A 5 21.55 3.24 -24.24
CA MET A 5 21.29 1.85 -23.87
C MET A 5 20.86 1.69 -22.41
N LEU A 6 21.35 2.52 -21.49
CA LEU A 6 20.96 2.49 -20.09
C LEU A 6 19.51 3.02 -19.91
N ALA A 7 19.16 4.08 -20.66
CA ALA A 7 17.81 4.64 -20.69
C ALA A 7 16.78 3.62 -21.20
N VAL A 8 17.10 2.90 -22.27
CA VAL A 8 16.22 1.83 -22.81
C VAL A 8 16.01 0.69 -21.81
N VAL A 9 17.06 0.29 -21.08
CA VAL A 9 16.92 -0.74 -20.02
C VAL A 9 16.09 -0.25 -18.85
N LEU A 10 16.26 1.02 -18.45
CA LEU A 10 15.47 1.66 -17.40
C LEU A 10 13.99 1.78 -17.80
N ASP A 11 13.69 2.18 -19.03
CA ASP A 11 12.32 2.22 -19.55
C ASP A 11 11.71 0.82 -19.61
N HIS A 12 12.45 -0.20 -20.03
CA HIS A 12 11.95 -1.57 -20.03
C HIS A 12 11.68 -2.11 -18.59
N MET A 13 12.54 -1.77 -17.63
CA MET A 13 12.33 -2.10 -16.22
C MET A 13 11.10 -1.35 -15.66
N ARG A 14 10.94 -0.08 -16.02
CA ARG A 14 9.77 0.74 -15.69
C ARG A 14 8.49 0.16 -16.29
N ASP A 15 8.50 -0.23 -17.55
CA ASP A 15 7.36 -0.85 -18.24
C ASP A 15 6.98 -2.19 -17.59
N ARG A 16 7.97 -3.00 -17.19
CA ARG A 16 7.71 -4.25 -16.46
C ARG A 16 7.21 -4.00 -15.04
N LEU A 17 7.69 -2.96 -14.38
CA LEU A 17 7.16 -2.51 -13.10
C LEU A 17 5.74 -1.99 -13.25
N GLN A 18 5.41 -1.23 -14.30
CA GLN A 18 4.06 -0.73 -14.57
C GLN A 18 3.10 -1.84 -15.04
N ALA A 19 3.58 -2.78 -15.85
CA ALA A 19 2.83 -3.95 -16.29
C ALA A 19 2.61 -4.97 -15.15
N GLY A 20 3.52 -5.03 -14.17
CA GLY A 20 3.42 -5.87 -12.99
C GLY A 20 2.79 -5.20 -11.76
N ALA A 21 2.85 -3.88 -11.67
CA ALA A 21 2.32 -3.04 -10.61
C ALA A 21 1.55 -1.87 -11.23
N ARG A 22 0.22 -1.94 -11.16
CA ARG A 22 -0.67 -0.82 -11.48
C ARG A 22 -0.19 0.44 -10.77
N ALA A 23 -0.35 1.62 -11.38
CA ALA A 23 0.05 2.90 -10.81
C ALA A 23 -0.43 3.05 -9.34
N ASP A 24 -1.66 2.64 -9.06
CA ASP A 24 -2.23 2.67 -7.72
C ASP A 24 -1.45 1.80 -6.70
N LEU A 25 -0.87 0.66 -7.13
CA LEU A 25 -0.04 -0.19 -6.26
C LEU A 25 1.30 0.48 -5.91
N LEU A 26 1.82 1.34 -6.79
CA LEU A 26 3.05 2.08 -6.54
C LEU A 26 2.80 3.19 -5.50
N GLU A 27 1.68 3.88 -5.58
CA GLU A 27 1.24 4.85 -4.57
C GLU A 27 1.01 4.17 -3.22
N MET A 28 0.34 3.01 -3.22
CA MET A 28 0.15 2.23 -2.00
C MET A 28 1.44 1.76 -1.35
N ALA A 29 2.51 1.52 -2.13
CA ALA A 29 3.80 1.11 -1.59
C ALA A 29 4.51 2.22 -0.77
N GLN A 30 4.08 3.47 -0.90
CA GLN A 30 4.59 4.60 -0.11
C GLN A 30 3.96 4.65 1.30
N VAL A 31 2.82 3.98 1.49
CA VAL A 31 2.10 3.97 2.77
C VAL A 31 2.84 3.12 3.80
N ALA A 32 2.93 3.62 5.04
CA ALA A 32 3.59 2.92 6.13
C ALA A 32 3.03 1.49 6.31
N TYR A 33 3.92 0.52 6.52
CA TYR A 33 3.58 -0.91 6.68
C TYR A 33 2.89 -1.61 5.50
N VAL A 34 2.68 -0.93 4.38
CA VAL A 34 2.16 -1.53 3.14
C VAL A 34 3.34 -1.94 2.26
N LYS A 35 3.58 -3.25 2.16
CA LYS A 35 4.58 -3.86 1.26
C LYS A 35 3.87 -4.53 0.09
N SER A 36 4.61 -4.97 -0.94
CA SER A 36 4.05 -5.48 -2.21
C SER A 36 2.91 -6.51 -2.04
N ARG A 37 3.07 -7.49 -1.12
CA ARG A 37 2.01 -8.48 -0.84
C ARG A 37 0.76 -7.83 -0.24
N THR A 38 0.93 -6.94 0.74
CA THR A 38 -0.17 -6.26 1.42
C THR A 38 -0.88 -5.29 0.47
N ALA A 39 -0.13 -4.54 -0.35
CA ALA A 39 -0.69 -3.64 -1.35
C ALA A 39 -1.59 -4.40 -2.33
N ARG A 40 -1.14 -5.58 -2.78
CA ARG A 40 -1.92 -6.45 -3.65
C ARG A 40 -3.19 -6.98 -2.96
N LEU A 41 -3.09 -7.41 -1.71
CA LEU A 41 -4.26 -7.85 -0.94
C LEU A 41 -5.26 -6.72 -0.72
N LEU A 42 -4.80 -5.50 -0.39
CA LEU A 42 -5.66 -4.32 -0.26
C LEU A 42 -6.40 -4.03 -1.58
N TRP A 43 -5.68 -4.06 -2.70
CA TRP A 43 -6.25 -3.85 -4.04
C TRP A 43 -7.29 -4.92 -4.40
N GLU A 44 -6.98 -6.20 -4.16
CA GLU A 44 -7.89 -7.33 -4.39
C GLU A 44 -9.14 -7.28 -3.50
N ASN A 45 -9.05 -6.64 -2.32
CA ASN A 45 -10.16 -6.43 -1.39
C ASN A 45 -10.88 -5.07 -1.60
N GLY A 46 -10.60 -4.34 -2.68
CA GLY A 46 -11.35 -3.15 -3.08
C GLY A 46 -10.73 -1.81 -2.66
N PHE A 47 -9.67 -1.80 -1.84
CA PHE A 47 -8.88 -0.61 -1.55
C PHE A 47 -7.91 -0.36 -2.71
N LYS A 48 -8.44 0.16 -3.82
CA LYS A 48 -7.68 0.27 -5.06
C LYS A 48 -6.81 1.52 -5.14
N THR A 49 -7.19 2.60 -4.48
CA THR A 49 -6.52 3.90 -4.57
C THR A 49 -6.04 4.38 -3.19
N LEU A 50 -5.08 5.32 -3.18
CA LEU A 50 -4.62 5.95 -1.94
C LEU A 50 -5.77 6.62 -1.19
N ARG A 51 -6.63 7.33 -1.92
CA ARG A 51 -7.85 7.97 -1.37
C ARG A 51 -8.78 6.95 -0.70
N ALA A 52 -9.06 5.83 -1.35
CA ALA A 52 -9.91 4.79 -0.78
C ALA A 52 -9.32 4.19 0.51
N LEU A 53 -7.99 4.15 0.63
CA LEU A 53 -7.31 3.69 1.84
C LEU A 53 -7.31 4.76 2.95
N ALA A 54 -7.21 6.04 2.57
CA ALA A 54 -7.25 7.19 3.47
C ALA A 54 -8.64 7.39 4.11
N GLU A 55 -9.71 7.16 3.35
CA GLU A 55 -11.10 7.28 3.80
C GLU A 55 -11.63 6.03 4.55
N ALA A 56 -10.88 4.92 4.55
CA ALA A 56 -11.31 3.67 5.16
C ALA A 56 -11.29 3.69 6.70
N ASP A 57 -12.25 2.99 7.33
CA ASP A 57 -12.17 2.71 8.77
C ASP A 57 -11.03 1.70 9.00
N PRO A 58 -10.10 1.94 9.95
CA PRO A 58 -9.07 0.98 10.33
C PRO A 58 -9.58 -0.44 10.61
N LYS A 59 -10.84 -0.59 11.04
CA LYS A 59 -11.47 -1.90 11.29
C LYS A 59 -11.72 -2.68 10.00
N ASP A 60 -11.97 -2.01 8.89
CA ASP A 60 -12.23 -2.66 7.60
C ASP A 60 -10.94 -3.25 7.00
N LEU A 61 -9.77 -2.77 7.44
CA LEU A 61 -8.47 -3.31 7.06
C LEU A 61 -8.12 -4.59 7.84
N LEU A 62 -8.76 -4.86 8.98
CA LEU A 62 -8.41 -6.01 9.84
C LEU A 62 -8.46 -7.35 9.09
N PRO A 63 -9.54 -7.71 8.36
CA PRO A 63 -9.60 -8.97 7.65
C PRO A 63 -8.46 -9.11 6.63
N VAL A 64 -8.13 -8.03 5.92
CA VAL A 64 -7.05 -8.01 4.92
C VAL A 64 -5.68 -8.18 5.59
N LEU A 65 -5.45 -7.49 6.71
CA LEU A 65 -4.20 -7.60 7.47
C LEU A 65 -4.03 -8.97 8.14
N MET A 66 -5.14 -9.64 8.49
CA MET A 66 -5.13 -11.02 8.96
C MET A 66 -4.73 -11.98 7.83
N MET A 67 -5.26 -11.82 6.62
CA MET A 67 -4.84 -12.61 5.44
C MET A 67 -3.36 -12.38 5.09
N ALA A 68 -2.85 -11.17 5.36
CA ALA A 68 -1.45 -10.81 5.16
C ALA A 68 -0.49 -11.41 6.21
N GLN A 69 -0.99 -12.03 7.29
CA GLN A 69 -0.11 -12.67 8.26
C GLN A 69 0.56 -13.93 7.67
N PRO A 70 1.78 -14.28 8.10
CA PRO A 70 2.37 -15.58 7.82
C PRO A 70 1.53 -16.72 8.41
N ARG A 71 1.35 -17.82 7.66
CA ARG A 71 0.57 -19.00 8.09
C ARG A 71 1.09 -19.68 9.36
N SER A 72 2.31 -19.38 9.80
CA SER A 72 2.93 -19.97 10.99
C SER A 72 2.61 -19.24 12.29
N MET A 73 1.79 -18.17 12.26
CA MET A 73 1.39 -17.47 13.48
C MET A 73 0.32 -18.27 14.22
N ASP A 74 0.64 -18.66 15.45
CA ASP A 74 -0.22 -19.44 16.33
C ASP A 74 -1.51 -18.68 16.67
N LEU A 75 -2.66 -19.27 16.32
CA LEU A 75 -4.00 -18.69 16.45
C LEU A 75 -4.44 -18.55 17.92
N GLN A 76 -3.72 -19.17 18.86
CA GLN A 76 -4.04 -19.12 20.30
C GLN A 76 -3.94 -17.70 20.91
N GLY A 77 -3.28 -16.75 20.22
CA GLY A 77 -3.19 -15.35 20.62
C GLY A 77 -4.21 -14.40 19.94
N SER A 78 -5.27 -14.93 19.34
CA SER A 78 -6.20 -14.23 18.43
C SER A 78 -6.58 -12.79 18.85
N GLN A 79 -6.92 -12.55 20.13
CA GLN A 79 -7.29 -11.22 20.63
C GLN A 79 -6.12 -10.24 20.79
N ARG A 80 -4.93 -10.72 21.16
CA ARG A 80 -3.74 -9.86 21.20
C ARG A 80 -3.24 -9.54 19.80
N ILE A 81 -3.42 -10.47 18.86
CA ILE A 81 -3.09 -10.27 17.45
C ILE A 81 -4.03 -9.24 16.84
N SER A 82 -5.34 -9.33 17.06
CA SER A 82 -6.30 -8.37 16.52
C SER A 82 -6.05 -6.94 17.01
N ALA A 83 -5.76 -6.74 18.30
CA ALA A 83 -5.42 -5.42 18.84
C ALA A 83 -4.16 -4.83 18.19
N LYS A 84 -3.12 -5.65 17.98
CA LYS A 84 -1.90 -5.22 17.28
C LYS A 84 -2.15 -4.89 15.81
N LEU A 85 -3.01 -5.65 15.14
CA LEU A 85 -3.39 -5.40 13.75
C LEU A 85 -4.25 -4.15 13.62
N LEU A 86 -5.10 -3.86 14.61
CA LEU A 86 -5.89 -2.64 14.65
C LEU A 86 -4.99 -1.40 14.78
N ALA A 87 -4.05 -1.41 15.74
CA ALA A 87 -3.08 -0.32 15.87
C ALA A 87 -2.24 -0.14 14.59
N LYS A 88 -1.91 -1.25 13.91
CA LYS A 88 -1.22 -1.19 12.61
C LYS A 88 -2.11 -0.59 11.51
N ALA A 89 -3.39 -0.93 11.48
CA ALA A 89 -4.35 -0.37 10.53
C ALA A 89 -4.53 1.14 10.72
N GLU A 90 -4.59 1.62 11.96
CA GLU A 90 -4.65 3.05 12.27
C GLU A 90 -3.44 3.80 11.69
N ILE A 91 -2.24 3.23 11.84
CA ILE A 91 -1.03 3.84 11.26
C ILE A 91 -1.07 3.82 9.73
N ILE A 92 -1.59 2.76 9.11
CA ILE A 92 -1.74 2.66 7.66
C ILE A 92 -2.68 3.76 7.16
N VAL A 93 -3.86 3.90 7.75
CA VAL A 93 -4.87 4.92 7.37
C VAL A 93 -4.32 6.32 7.61
N GLY A 94 -3.68 6.57 8.76
CA GLY A 94 -3.06 7.86 9.07
C GLY A 94 -1.93 8.23 8.10
N SER A 95 -1.09 7.26 7.73
CA SER A 95 -0.04 7.46 6.73
C SER A 95 -0.62 7.72 5.34
N ALA A 96 -1.70 7.03 4.96
CA ALA A 96 -2.36 7.22 3.67
C ALA A 96 -2.97 8.63 3.58
N ASN A 97 -3.66 9.08 4.63
CA ASN A 97 -4.21 10.44 4.72
C ASN A 97 -3.12 11.50 4.56
N LYS A 98 -1.99 11.36 5.26
CA LYS A 98 -0.89 12.32 5.16
C LYS A 98 -0.32 12.44 3.74
N ILE A 99 -0.17 11.31 3.03
CA ILE A 99 0.34 11.31 1.65
C ILE A 99 -0.71 11.94 0.73
N TRP A 100 -1.98 11.60 0.91
CA TRP A 100 -3.09 12.14 0.12
C TRP A 100 -3.22 13.66 0.26
N GLU A 101 -3.18 14.18 1.49
CA GLU A 101 -3.21 15.63 1.76
C GLU A 101 -2.04 16.35 1.09
N SER A 102 -0.84 15.76 1.14
CA SER A 102 0.35 16.32 0.48
C SER A 102 0.21 16.33 -1.04
N GLN A 103 -0.39 15.31 -1.65
CA GLN A 103 -0.64 15.27 -3.09
C GLN A 103 -1.66 16.33 -3.50
N LEU A 104 -2.75 16.47 -2.73
CA LEU A 104 -3.78 17.47 -2.98
C LEU A 104 -3.24 18.90 -2.88
N GLN A 105 -2.34 19.18 -1.93
CA GLN A 105 -1.70 20.49 -1.81
C GLN A 105 -0.84 20.82 -3.03
N LEU A 106 -0.07 19.87 -3.54
CA LEU A 106 0.74 20.06 -4.75
C LEU A 106 -0.13 20.34 -5.99
N GLU A 107 -1.25 19.64 -6.14
CA GLU A 107 -2.20 19.87 -7.24
C GLU A 107 -2.86 21.26 -7.20
N LEU A 108 -2.93 21.90 -6.02
CA LEU A 108 -3.48 23.26 -5.87
C LEU A 108 -2.42 24.36 -6.10
N GLU A 109 -1.13 24.01 -5.97
CA GLU A 109 0.00 24.93 -6.15
C GLU A 109 0.49 25.00 -7.60
N GLU A 110 0.14 24.01 -8.44
CA GLU A 110 0.35 24.00 -9.90
C GLU A 110 -0.76 24.73 -10.69
#